data_AF-A0A6G3RWH9-F1
#
_entry.id   AF-A0A6G3RWH9-F1
#
_cell.length_a   1.000
_cell.length_b   1.000
_cell.length_c   1.000
_cell.angle_alpha   90.00
_cell.angle_beta   90.00
_cell.angle_gamma   90.00
#
_symmetry.space_group_name_H-M   'P 1'
#
loop_
_entity.id
_entity.type
_entity.pdbx_description
1 polymer ?
#
loop_
_entity_poly.entity_id
_entity_poly.type
_entity_poly.pdbx_seq_one_letter_code
_entity_poly.pdbx_strand_id
1 'polypeptide(L)'
;MTDASAHFDQSAPLDQTASAAGLLTMISNQLGSQLGQVSLRGRRRTPHLVLVAHGSRDPRALATVGELVERIRELRPHLPVHLAHIELNAPLLTDVLAALEHGGQAVLVPLLLSRGYHVKQDLPRAAEAAAHLRTRVAAPLGPHPLLVDVLHQRLTEAGWPAQLTERARRR
;
A
#
# COMPACT_ATOMS: atom_id res chain seq x y z
N MET A 1 28.86 55.06 0.04
CA MET A 1 27.56 54.76 -0.61
C MET A 1 27.78 53.48 -1.39
N THR A 2 27.72 52.34 -0.70
CA THR A 2 28.09 51.02 -1.21
C THR A 2 26.83 50.23 -1.52
N ASP A 3 26.67 49.91 -2.80
CA ASP A 3 25.64 49.02 -3.32
C ASP A 3 26.18 47.59 -3.27
N ALA A 4 25.46 46.69 -2.59
CA ALA A 4 25.83 45.29 -2.45
C ALA A 4 24.62 44.43 -2.82
N SER A 5 24.53 44.13 -4.11
CA SER A 5 23.64 43.15 -4.70
C SER A 5 23.82 41.78 -4.02
N ALA A 6 22.81 41.34 -3.27
CA ALA A 6 22.76 39.98 -2.76
C ALA A 6 22.44 39.01 -3.90
N HIS A 7 23.49 38.33 -4.37
CA HIS A 7 23.43 37.14 -5.20
C HIS A 7 22.59 36.07 -4.51
N PHE A 8 21.46 35.70 -5.10
CA PHE A 8 20.79 34.43 -4.79
C PHE A 8 21.63 33.32 -5.42
N ASP A 9 22.43 32.64 -4.60
CA ASP A 9 23.15 31.44 -5.00
C ASP A 9 22.13 30.31 -5.27
N GLN A 10 22.00 29.98 -6.55
CA GLN A 10 21.12 28.97 -7.07
C GLN A 10 21.97 27.75 -7.44
N SER A 11 22.50 27.03 -6.46
CA SER A 11 23.19 25.77 -6.72
C SER A 11 23.23 24.82 -5.52
N ALA A 12 22.18 24.01 -5.36
CA ALA A 12 22.31 22.66 -4.81
C ALA A 12 21.28 21.75 -5.50
N PRO A 13 21.70 20.61 -6.09
CA PRO A 13 20.77 19.68 -6.68
C PRO A 13 19.89 19.10 -5.57
N LEU A 14 18.58 19.34 -5.67
CA LEU A 14 17.58 18.61 -4.92
C LEU A 14 17.84 17.11 -5.17
N ASP A 15 18.31 16.41 -4.15
CA ASP A 15 18.54 14.98 -4.21
C ASP A 15 17.18 14.28 -4.37
N GLN A 16 16.81 14.00 -5.63
CA GLN A 16 15.53 13.43 -6.05
C GLN A 16 15.35 11.95 -5.65
N THR A 17 16.14 11.43 -4.71
CA THR A 17 16.20 10.01 -4.37
C THR A 17 15.69 9.62 -2.99
N ALA A 18 15.09 10.53 -2.22
CA ALA A 18 14.20 10.16 -1.11
C ALA A 18 12.88 9.58 -1.67
N SER A 19 12.93 8.45 -2.35
CA SER A 19 11.91 7.99 -3.32
C SER A 19 10.77 7.20 -2.65
N ALA A 20 9.70 6.88 -3.41
CA ALA A 20 8.67 5.89 -3.05
C ALA A 20 9.24 4.57 -2.50
N ALA A 21 10.50 4.26 -2.83
CA ALA A 21 11.29 3.16 -2.29
C ALA A 21 11.43 3.17 -0.75
N GLY A 22 11.59 4.33 -0.11
CA GLY A 22 11.68 4.40 1.37
C GLY A 22 10.35 4.06 2.04
N LEU A 23 9.26 4.46 1.40
CA LEU A 23 7.88 4.16 1.78
C LEU A 23 7.57 2.66 1.63
N LEU A 24 7.93 2.10 0.47
CA LEU A 24 7.86 0.67 0.18
C LEU A 24 8.69 -0.15 1.16
N THR A 25 9.88 0.32 1.52
CA THR A 25 10.76 -0.35 2.50
C THR A 25 10.13 -0.41 3.88
N MET A 26 9.56 0.70 4.37
CA MET A 26 8.87 0.73 5.67
C MET A 26 7.61 -0.13 5.69
N ILE A 27 6.77 -0.03 4.66
CA ILE A 27 5.56 -0.87 4.51
C ILE A 27 5.97 -2.35 4.44
N SER A 28 7.03 -2.68 3.70
CA SER A 28 7.54 -4.05 3.56
C SER A 28 8.09 -4.61 4.86
N ASN A 29 8.84 -3.82 5.63
CA ASN A 29 9.37 -4.24 6.93
C ASN A 29 8.23 -4.49 7.94
N GLN A 30 7.20 -3.64 7.93
CA GLN A 30 6.01 -3.85 8.76
C GLN A 30 5.18 -5.06 8.31
N LEU A 31 5.02 -5.27 7.00
CA LEU A 31 4.37 -6.47 6.47
C LEU A 31 5.15 -7.73 6.86
N GLY A 32 6.48 -7.68 6.84
CA GLY A 32 7.35 -8.76 7.31
C GLY A 32 7.14 -9.10 8.79
N SER A 33 7.02 -8.11 9.67
CA SER A 33 6.80 -8.33 11.11
C SER A 33 5.38 -8.84 11.40
N GLN A 34 4.35 -8.23 10.80
CA GLN A 34 2.96 -8.58 11.08
C GLN A 34 2.50 -9.88 10.42
N LEU A 35 2.93 -10.17 9.19
CA LEU A 35 2.62 -11.44 8.55
C LEU A 35 3.34 -12.62 9.23
N GLY A 36 4.38 -12.37 10.03
CA GLY A 36 5.09 -13.40 10.80
C GLY A 36 4.26 -13.87 11.99
N GLN A 37 3.30 -13.04 12.42
CA GLN A 37 2.34 -13.33 13.49
C GLN A 37 1.04 -13.96 12.97
N VAL A 38 0.80 -13.95 11.65
CA VAL A 38 -0.33 -14.64 11.04
C VAL A 38 -0.03 -16.12 10.98
N SER A 39 -0.34 -16.81 12.08
CA SER A 39 -0.31 -18.25 12.11
C SER A 39 -1.45 -18.81 11.26
N LEU A 40 -1.13 -19.36 10.08
CA LEU A 40 -2.07 -20.20 9.32
C LEU A 40 -2.28 -21.58 9.98
N ARG A 41 -1.85 -21.75 11.23
CA ARG A 41 -1.96 -23.00 11.99
C ARG A 41 -3.43 -23.42 12.06
N GLY A 42 -3.72 -24.55 11.40
CA GLY A 42 -4.98 -25.27 11.54
C GLY A 42 -5.84 -25.41 10.29
N ARG A 43 -5.51 -24.79 9.14
CA ARG A 43 -6.30 -24.97 7.90
C ARG A 43 -5.57 -25.88 6.92
N ARG A 44 -6.24 -26.97 6.50
CA ARG A 44 -5.77 -27.97 5.50
C ARG A 44 -5.37 -27.39 4.14
N ARG A 45 -5.65 -26.11 3.86
CA ARG A 45 -5.22 -25.38 2.64
C ARG A 45 -4.87 -23.94 2.97
N THR A 46 -3.69 -23.51 2.54
CA THR A 46 -3.21 -22.13 2.60
C THR A 46 -4.12 -21.24 1.73
N PRO A 47 -4.67 -20.14 2.25
CA PRO A 47 -5.51 -19.25 1.44
C PRO A 47 -4.68 -18.47 0.41
N HIS A 48 -5.29 -18.15 -0.72
CA HIS A 48 -4.77 -17.18 -1.67
C HIS A 48 -4.82 -15.78 -1.08
N LEU A 49 -3.71 -15.06 -1.14
CA LEU A 49 -3.67 -13.64 -0.80
C LEU A 49 -3.87 -12.83 -2.08
N VAL A 50 -4.97 -12.11 -2.19
CA VAL A 50 -5.26 -11.27 -3.35
C VAL A 50 -5.12 -9.81 -2.92
N LEU A 51 -4.04 -9.19 -3.34
CA LEU A 51 -3.75 -7.77 -3.13
C LEU A 51 -4.54 -6.97 -4.17
N VAL A 52 -5.47 -6.13 -3.71
CA VAL A 52 -6.42 -5.42 -4.57
C VAL A 52 -6.03 -3.96 -4.66
N ALA A 53 -5.47 -3.57 -5.81
CA ALA A 53 -5.27 -2.18 -6.18
C ALA A 53 -6.50 -1.64 -6.90
N HIS A 54 -6.65 -0.31 -6.97
CA HIS A 54 -7.74 0.28 -7.75
C HIS A 54 -7.47 0.16 -9.26
N GLY A 55 -6.22 0.41 -9.66
CA GLY A 55 -5.81 0.67 -11.04
C GLY A 55 -5.38 2.12 -11.22
N SER A 56 -4.53 2.38 -12.20
CA SER A 56 -4.03 3.70 -12.55
C SER A 56 -3.62 3.76 -14.02
N ARG A 57 -3.76 4.94 -14.61
CA ARG A 57 -3.19 5.28 -15.92
C ARG A 57 -1.73 5.75 -15.82
N ASP A 58 -1.26 6.07 -14.61
CA ASP A 58 0.14 6.44 -14.37
C ASP A 58 1.00 5.17 -14.27
N PRO A 59 1.94 4.93 -15.21
CA PRO A 59 2.80 3.76 -15.18
C PRO A 59 3.67 3.67 -13.93
N ARG A 60 3.99 4.80 -13.30
CA ARG A 60 4.79 4.82 -12.06
C ARG A 60 4.01 4.21 -10.90
N ALA A 61 2.71 4.46 -10.81
CA ALA A 61 1.85 3.87 -9.79
C ALA A 61 1.78 2.33 -9.94
N LEU A 62 1.73 1.84 -11.18
CA LEU A 62 1.74 0.40 -11.46
C LEU A 62 3.08 -0.23 -11.07
N ALA A 63 4.19 0.41 -11.40
CA ALA A 63 5.52 -0.07 -11.01
C ALA A 63 5.64 -0.17 -9.47
N THR A 64 5.22 0.86 -8.74
CA THR A 64 5.23 0.87 -7.26
C THR A 64 4.40 -0.27 -6.66
N VAL A 65 3.20 -0.54 -7.18
CA VAL A 65 2.36 -1.64 -6.70
C VAL A 65 2.99 -3.00 -7.04
N GLY A 66 3.58 -3.14 -8.23
CA GLY A 66 4.31 -4.34 -8.62
C GLY A 66 5.48 -4.64 -7.68
N GLU A 67 6.31 -3.63 -7.38
CA GLU A 67 7.43 -3.75 -6.43
C GLU A 67 6.97 -4.20 -5.04
N LEU A 68 5.86 -3.65 -4.53
CA LEU A 68 5.28 -4.08 -3.26
C LEU A 68 4.87 -5.55 -3.28
N VAL A 69 4.24 -6.00 -4.38
CA VAL A 69 3.77 -7.39 -4.53
C VAL A 69 4.94 -8.36 -4.55
N GLU A 70 5.98 -8.08 -5.32
CA GLU A 70 7.20 -8.90 -5.34
C GLU A 70 7.84 -8.98 -3.96
N ARG A 71 7.92 -7.85 -3.26
CA ARG A 71 8.47 -7.84 -1.91
C ARG A 71 7.67 -8.67 -0.92
N ILE A 72 6.33 -8.67 -1.04
CA ILE A 72 5.46 -9.55 -0.22
C ILE A 72 5.71 -11.02 -0.54
N ARG A 73 5.89 -11.38 -1.82
CA ARG A 73 6.20 -12.75 -2.26
C ARG A 73 7.53 -13.23 -1.69
N GLU A 74 8.56 -12.39 -1.72
CA GLU A 74 9.86 -12.69 -1.11
C GLU A 74 9.75 -12.95 0.40
N LEU A 75 8.97 -12.13 1.11
CA LEU A 75 8.76 -12.28 2.55
C LEU A 75 7.87 -13.48 2.92
N ARG A 76 7.04 -13.96 1.97
CA ARG A 76 6.08 -15.05 2.16
C ARG A 76 6.06 -16.03 0.99
N PRO A 77 7.16 -16.77 0.75
CA PRO A 77 7.29 -17.66 -0.41
C PRO A 77 6.27 -18.82 -0.42
N HIS A 78 5.69 -19.16 0.73
CA HIS A 78 4.70 -20.24 0.86
C HIS A 78 3.25 -19.77 0.69
N LEU A 79 3.02 -18.46 0.52
CA LEU A 79 1.70 -17.90 0.35
C LEU A 79 1.45 -17.65 -1.15
N PRO A 80 0.39 -18.19 -1.75
CA PRO A 80 0.07 -17.86 -3.12
C PRO A 80 -0.49 -16.44 -3.19
N VAL A 81 0.35 -15.50 -3.64
CA VAL A 81 0.05 -14.07 -3.71
C VAL A 81 -0.28 -13.63 -5.13
N HIS A 82 -1.41 -12.95 -5.29
CA HIS A 82 -1.93 -12.40 -6.54
C HIS A 82 -2.10 -10.89 -6.43
N LEU A 83 -1.75 -10.17 -7.49
CA LEU A 83 -2.17 -8.77 -7.67
C LEU A 83 -3.44 -8.77 -8.52
N ALA A 84 -4.41 -7.94 -8.13
CA ALA A 84 -5.59 -7.69 -8.93
C ALA A 84 -5.98 -6.21 -8.87
N HIS A 85 -6.70 -5.76 -9.90
CA HIS A 85 -7.20 -4.39 -9.99
C HIS A 85 -8.72 -4.36 -10.01
N ILE A 86 -9.31 -3.33 -9.42
CA ILE A 86 -10.76 -3.07 -9.54
C ILE A 86 -11.07 -2.72 -10.99
N GLU A 87 -10.25 -1.86 -11.62
CA GLU A 87 -10.42 -1.39 -12.99
C GLU A 87 -9.10 -0.91 -13.59
N LEU A 88 -9.16 -0.38 -14.83
CA LEU A 88 -8.06 0.25 -15.61
C LEU A 88 -6.89 -0.64 -16.03
N ASN A 89 -6.51 -1.64 -15.23
CA ASN A 89 -5.35 -2.48 -15.50
C ASN A 89 -5.68 -3.96 -15.32
N ALA A 90 -4.97 -4.80 -16.07
CA ALA A 90 -5.03 -6.23 -15.89
C ALA A 90 -4.01 -6.69 -14.82
N PRO A 91 -4.26 -7.81 -14.12
CA PRO A 91 -5.51 -8.58 -14.18
C PRO A 91 -6.63 -7.92 -13.36
N LEU A 92 -7.88 -8.06 -13.80
CA LEU A 92 -9.05 -7.60 -13.04
C LEU A 92 -9.34 -8.55 -11.87
N LEU A 93 -9.89 -8.02 -10.79
CA LEU A 93 -10.26 -8.79 -9.59
C LEU A 93 -11.19 -9.96 -9.92
N THR A 94 -12.16 -9.74 -10.81
CA THR A 94 -13.09 -10.78 -11.26
C THR A 94 -12.35 -11.94 -11.95
N ASP A 95 -11.36 -11.62 -12.78
CA ASP A 95 -10.62 -12.62 -13.56
C ASP A 95 -9.72 -13.44 -12.66
N VAL A 96 -9.03 -12.77 -11.71
CA VAL A 96 -8.20 -13.46 -10.71
C VAL A 96 -9.05 -14.41 -9.87
N LEU A 97 -10.21 -13.97 -9.39
CA LEU A 97 -11.09 -14.82 -8.57
C LEU A 97 -11.71 -15.97 -9.37
N ALA A 98 -12.08 -15.75 -10.63
CA ALA A 98 -12.61 -16.79 -11.50
C ALA A 98 -11.58 -17.91 -11.78
N ALA A 99 -10.30 -17.55 -11.83
CA ALA A 99 -9.21 -18.50 -12.05
C ALA A 99 -8.86 -19.37 -10.82
N LEU A 100 -9.35 -19.02 -9.62
CA LEU A 100 -9.09 -19.79 -8.41
C LEU A 100 -9.95 -21.06 -8.35
N GLU A 101 -9.38 -22.10 -7.73
CA GLU A 101 -9.99 -23.42 -7.59
C GLU A 101 -11.32 -23.40 -6.81
N HIS A 102 -12.29 -24.22 -7.24
CA HIS A 102 -13.54 -24.39 -6.53
C HIS A 102 -13.32 -24.92 -5.12
N GLY A 103 -13.99 -24.33 -4.13
CA GLY A 103 -13.79 -24.61 -2.72
C GLY A 103 -12.50 -24.00 -2.13
N GLY A 104 -11.73 -23.27 -2.94
CA GLY A 104 -10.54 -22.52 -2.53
C GLY A 104 -10.86 -21.42 -1.52
N GLN A 105 -9.82 -20.91 -0.87
CA GLN A 105 -9.93 -19.80 0.08
C GLN A 105 -9.16 -18.60 -0.44
N ALA A 106 -9.76 -17.41 -0.35
CA ALA A 106 -9.11 -16.17 -0.76
C ALA A 106 -9.29 -15.09 0.30
N VAL A 107 -8.23 -14.32 0.55
CA VAL A 107 -8.26 -13.12 1.38
C VAL A 107 -7.97 -11.92 0.49
N LEU A 108 -8.96 -11.04 0.34
CA LEU A 108 -8.85 -9.79 -0.41
C LEU A 108 -8.27 -8.71 0.51
N VAL A 109 -7.12 -8.13 0.15
CA VAL A 109 -6.46 -7.06 0.90
C VAL A 109 -6.44 -5.79 0.06
N PRO A 110 -7.23 -4.76 0.40
CA PRO A 110 -7.23 -3.51 -0.33
C PRO A 110 -5.92 -2.74 -0.09
N LEU A 111 -5.19 -2.42 -1.17
CA LEU A 111 -4.00 -1.56 -1.15
C LEU A 111 -4.37 -0.06 -1.22
N LEU A 112 -5.45 0.33 -0.54
CA LEU A 112 -6.03 1.66 -0.63
C LEU A 112 -6.03 2.34 0.75
N LEU A 113 -5.64 3.62 0.77
CA LEU A 113 -5.50 4.40 2.01
C LEU A 113 -6.86 4.81 2.60
N SER A 114 -7.87 5.03 1.76
CA SER A 114 -9.20 5.47 2.18
C SER A 114 -10.28 4.42 1.90
N ARG A 115 -11.33 4.46 2.72
CA ARG A 115 -12.58 3.71 2.51
C ARG A 115 -13.46 4.42 1.46
N GLY A 116 -12.96 4.56 0.23
CA GLY A 116 -13.75 5.10 -0.88
C GLY A 116 -15.01 4.25 -1.14
N TYR A 117 -16.03 4.85 -1.77
CA TYR A 117 -17.31 4.19 -2.10
C TYR A 117 -17.13 2.84 -2.81
N HIS A 118 -16.18 2.79 -3.75
CA HIS A 118 -15.78 1.61 -4.52
C HIS A 118 -15.29 0.44 -3.64
N VAL A 119 -14.51 0.70 -2.59
CA VAL A 119 -14.01 -0.37 -1.70
C VAL A 119 -15.15 -1.03 -0.92
N LYS A 120 -16.22 -0.28 -0.60
CA LYS A 120 -17.36 -0.81 0.16
C LYS A 120 -18.32 -1.63 -0.68
N GLN A 121 -18.32 -1.50 -2.00
CA GLN A 121 -19.26 -2.19 -2.88
C GLN A 121 -18.57 -3.16 -3.81
N ASP A 122 -17.47 -2.76 -4.45
CA ASP A 122 -16.86 -3.56 -5.52
C ASP A 122 -16.19 -4.83 -4.97
N LEU A 123 -15.51 -4.74 -3.83
CA LEU A 123 -14.88 -5.91 -3.20
C LEU A 123 -15.92 -6.90 -2.66
N PRO A 124 -16.94 -6.48 -1.87
CA PRO A 124 -18.02 -7.38 -1.49
C PRO A 124 -18.75 -7.99 -2.69
N ARG A 125 -19.06 -7.19 -3.73
CA ARG A 125 -19.72 -7.68 -4.94
C ARG A 125 -18.87 -8.70 -5.70
N ALA A 126 -17.57 -8.45 -5.84
CA ALA A 126 -16.65 -9.41 -6.46
C ALA A 126 -16.52 -10.69 -5.62
N ALA A 127 -16.51 -10.57 -4.30
CA ALA A 127 -16.49 -11.70 -3.38
C ALA A 127 -17.78 -12.53 -3.44
N GLU A 128 -18.94 -11.89 -3.58
CA GLU A 128 -20.25 -12.54 -3.77
C GLU A 128 -20.34 -13.23 -5.15
N ALA A 129 -19.83 -12.59 -6.20
CA ALA A 129 -19.78 -13.17 -7.55
C ALA A 129 -18.89 -14.42 -7.62
N ALA A 130 -17.86 -14.50 -6.76
CA ALA A 130 -16.97 -15.65 -6.62
C ALA A 130 -17.47 -16.65 -5.55
N ALA A 131 -18.77 -16.99 -5.58
CA ALA A 131 -19.41 -17.86 -4.59
C ALA A 131 -18.81 -19.29 -4.52
N HIS A 132 -18.05 -19.71 -5.53
CA HIS A 132 -17.29 -20.97 -5.51
C HIS A 132 -16.10 -20.93 -4.54
N LEU A 133 -15.72 -19.75 -4.04
CA LEU A 133 -14.64 -19.55 -3.10
C LEU A 133 -15.15 -19.19 -1.70
N ARG A 134 -14.35 -19.52 -0.69
CA ARG A 134 -14.50 -18.96 0.66
C ARG A 134 -13.67 -17.69 0.77
N THR A 135 -14.30 -16.55 0.47
CA THR A 135 -13.65 -15.24 0.45
C THR A 135 -13.71 -14.55 1.82
N ARG A 136 -12.68 -13.76 2.15
CA ARG A 136 -12.68 -12.81 3.27
C ARG A 136 -12.10 -11.50 2.79
N VAL A 137 -12.72 -10.38 3.16
CA VAL A 137 -12.22 -9.05 2.84
C VAL A 137 -11.56 -8.47 4.08
N ALA A 138 -10.28 -8.11 3.98
CA ALA A 138 -9.55 -7.42 5.04
C ALA A 138 -10.03 -5.96 5.15
N ALA A 139 -9.83 -5.36 6.32
CA ALA A 139 -10.00 -3.92 6.43
C ALA A 139 -8.98 -3.21 5.53
N PRO A 140 -9.35 -2.08 4.88
CA PRO A 140 -8.37 -1.26 4.18
C PRO A 140 -7.34 -0.70 5.17
N LEU A 141 -6.16 -0.36 4.66
CA LEU A 141 -5.00 0.08 5.47
C LEU A 141 -5.35 1.23 6.43
N GLY A 142 -6.23 2.15 6.01
CA GLY A 142 -6.72 3.24 6.86
C GLY A 142 -5.60 4.18 7.33
N PRO A 143 -5.86 5.05 8.32
CA PRO A 143 -4.83 5.90 8.92
C PRO A 143 -3.90 5.04 9.80
N HIS A 144 -2.94 4.38 9.17
CA HIS A 144 -1.93 3.58 9.84
C HIS A 144 -0.81 4.49 10.39
N PRO A 145 -0.25 4.24 11.59
CA PRO A 145 0.84 5.07 12.16
C PRO A 145 2.01 5.29 11.20
N LEU A 146 2.41 4.24 10.45
CA LEU A 146 3.45 4.36 9.42
C LEU A 146 3.13 5.37 8.31
N LEU A 147 1.85 5.58 7.98
CA LEU A 147 1.47 6.63 7.02
C LEU A 147 1.63 8.01 7.64
N VAL A 148 1.40 8.16 8.95
CA VAL A 148 1.64 9.42 9.66
C VAL A 148 3.13 9.75 9.66
N ASP A 149 3.98 8.77 9.97
CA ASP A 149 5.44 8.94 9.99
C ASP A 149 5.97 9.30 8.59
N VAL A 150 5.48 8.63 7.56
CA VAL A 150 5.78 8.96 6.16
C VAL A 150 5.34 10.37 5.83
N LEU A 151 4.10 10.74 6.13
CA LEU A 151 3.58 12.06 5.81
C LEU A 151 4.37 13.15 6.51
N HIS A 152 4.75 12.92 7.77
CA HIS A 152 5.65 13.80 8.52
C HIS A 152 6.99 13.95 7.81
N GLN A 153 7.63 12.84 7.42
CA GLN A 153 8.88 12.87 6.66
C GLN A 153 8.74 13.68 5.35
N ARG A 154 7.68 13.45 4.58
CA ARG A 154 7.42 14.18 3.32
C ARG A 154 7.23 15.68 3.55
N LEU A 155 6.52 16.06 4.61
CA LEU A 155 6.36 17.46 4.97
C LEU A 155 7.70 18.12 5.32
N THR A 156 8.55 17.42 6.09
CA THR A 156 9.89 17.93 6.42
C THR A 156 10.81 18.03 5.21
N GLU A 157 10.77 17.04 4.30
CA GLU A 157 11.54 17.07 3.04
C GLU A 157 11.10 18.20 2.11
N ALA A 158 9.80 18.53 2.11
CA ALA A 158 9.25 19.66 1.36
C ALA A 158 9.59 21.03 1.98
N GLY A 159 10.38 21.06 3.07
CA GLY A 159 10.78 22.28 3.77
C GLY A 159 9.75 22.79 4.78
N TRP A 160 8.71 22.01 5.09
CA TRP A 160 7.77 22.38 6.15
C TRP A 160 8.37 22.04 7.52
N PRO A 161 8.61 23.04 8.39
CA PRO A 161 9.25 22.78 9.68
C PRO A 161 8.33 21.92 10.55
N ALA A 162 8.89 20.86 11.14
CA ALA A 162 8.23 20.04 12.15
C ALA A 162 8.02 20.86 13.44
N GLN A 163 7.04 21.76 13.45
CA GLN A 163 6.65 22.46 14.66
C GLN A 163 5.67 21.61 15.46
N LEU A 164 6.18 20.65 16.24
CA LEU A 164 5.49 20.31 17.49
C LEU A 164 5.70 21.50 18.44
N THR A 165 4.93 22.56 18.25
CA THR A 165 4.99 23.69 19.15
C THR A 165 4.56 23.22 20.54
N GLU A 166 5.47 23.42 21.48
CA GLU A 166 5.42 23.26 22.93
C GLU A 166 4.27 24.01 23.64
N ARG A 167 3.16 24.32 22.95
CA ARG A 167 2.03 25.10 23.47
C ARG A 167 1.00 24.28 24.24
N ALA A 168 1.07 22.94 24.24
CA ALA A 168 0.13 22.09 24.99
C ALA A 168 0.61 21.70 26.40
N ARG A 169 1.83 22.04 26.82
CA ARG A 169 2.38 21.69 28.15
C ARG A 169 2.31 22.82 29.18
N ARG A 170 1.69 23.95 28.84
CA ARG A 170 1.42 25.08 29.74
C ARG A 170 -0.03 25.56 29.55
N ARG A 171 -0.98 24.87 30.19
CA ARG A 171 -2.24 25.41 30.68
C ARG A 171 -2.87 24.43 31.65
#